data_AF-A0A183U284-F1
#
_entry.id   AF-A0A183U284-F1
#
_cell.length_a   1.000
_cell.length_b   1.000
_cell.length_c   1.000
_cell.angle_alpha   90.00
_cell.angle_beta   90.00
_cell.angle_gamma   90.00
#
_symmetry.space_group_name_H-M   'P 1'
#
loop_
_entity.id
_entity.type
_entity.pdbx_description
1 polymer ?
#
loop_
_entity_poly.entity_id
_entity_poly.type
_entity_poly.pdbx_seq_one_letter_code
_entity_poly.pdbx_strand_id
1 'polypeptide(L)'
;LQRRVGLREKMSSMVTGRWLDWDPTDCFLLFKRDPQPFSFDQLYPFADDVKIAEPGSKSFSTGHLKLETGTTIVHYNKSMKQLNEWHVDDILWFLDNETGRKPPTAYTLTFVLAKKNFKFKSKFIGYCVAFREDSLRIRWLNAVLSSQVDFQASPAPLLQI
;
A
#
# COMPACT_ATOMS: atom_id res chain seq x y z
N LEU A 1 -7.71 -1.57 -8.12
CA LEU A 1 -6.93 -1.54 -6.87
C LEU A 1 -7.72 -2.27 -5.79
N GLN A 2 -7.06 -3.07 -4.97
CA GLN A 2 -7.71 -3.83 -3.88
C GLN A 2 -6.77 -3.89 -2.67
N ARG A 3 -7.31 -4.00 -1.46
CA ARG A 3 -6.50 -4.16 -0.25
C ARG A 3 -7.18 -5.06 0.77
N ARG A 4 -6.39 -5.54 1.73
CA ARG A 4 -6.93 -6.17 2.93
C ARG A 4 -7.57 -5.11 3.81
N VAL A 5 -8.70 -5.48 4.42
CA VAL A 5 -9.30 -4.72 5.51
C VAL A 5 -8.66 -5.22 6.80
N GLY A 6 -8.17 -4.30 7.63
CA GLY A 6 -7.60 -4.67 8.94
C GLY A 6 -8.69 -5.18 9.87
N LEU A 7 -8.39 -6.15 10.74
CA LEU A 7 -9.40 -6.70 11.66
C LEU A 7 -9.99 -5.65 12.61
N ARG A 8 -9.23 -4.60 12.93
CA ARG A 8 -9.66 -3.50 13.79
C ARG A 8 -10.28 -2.34 13.00
N GLU A 9 -10.22 -2.41 11.68
CA GLU A 9 -10.69 -1.34 10.82
C GLU A 9 -12.22 -1.30 10.77
N LYS A 10 -12.79 -0.20 11.27
CA LYS A 10 -14.25 -0.03 11.30
C LYS A 10 -14.80 0.24 9.90
N MET A 11 -15.91 -0.41 9.55
CA MET A 11 -16.62 -0.17 8.29
C MET A 11 -17.01 1.31 8.11
N SER A 12 -17.44 2.00 9.18
CA SER A 12 -17.71 3.44 9.14
C SER A 12 -16.47 4.26 8.76
N SER A 13 -15.29 3.94 9.29
CA SER A 13 -14.04 4.60 8.89
C SER A 13 -13.74 4.41 7.39
N MET A 14 -14.04 3.24 6.82
CA MET A 14 -13.86 2.98 5.38
C MET A 14 -14.90 3.70 4.52
N VAL A 15 -16.17 3.57 4.86
CA VAL A 15 -17.26 4.04 4.01
C VAL A 15 -17.50 5.53 4.22
N THR A 16 -17.81 5.95 5.45
CA THR A 16 -18.20 7.34 5.71
C THR A 16 -16.99 8.27 5.77
N GLY A 17 -15.89 7.84 6.40
CA GLY A 17 -14.69 8.68 6.57
C GLY A 17 -13.73 8.67 5.37
N ARG A 18 -13.99 7.84 4.36
CA ARG A 18 -13.18 7.75 3.15
C ARG A 18 -14.04 7.69 1.91
N TRP A 19 -14.71 6.57 1.60
CA TRP A 19 -15.40 6.43 0.31
C TRP A 19 -16.35 7.59 0.01
N LEU A 20 -17.22 8.00 0.94
CA LEU A 20 -18.12 9.13 0.70
C LEU A 20 -17.40 10.47 0.55
N ASP A 21 -16.32 10.69 1.31
CA ASP A 21 -15.52 11.92 1.25
C ASP A 21 -14.63 11.99 0.00
N TRP A 22 -14.20 10.82 -0.47
CA TRP A 22 -13.24 10.62 -1.55
C TRP A 22 -13.90 10.62 -2.93
N ASP A 23 -15.22 10.36 -2.96
CA ASP A 23 -16.08 10.28 -4.15
C ASP A 23 -15.57 9.30 -5.24
N PRO A 24 -15.28 8.02 -4.90
CA PRO A 24 -14.93 7.01 -5.87
C PRO A 24 -16.18 6.51 -6.61
N THR A 25 -16.02 6.12 -7.87
CA THR A 25 -17.15 5.60 -8.67
C THR A 25 -17.60 4.20 -8.22
N ASP A 26 -16.67 3.31 -7.85
CA ASP A 26 -16.95 1.88 -7.67
C ASP A 26 -16.15 1.26 -6.52
N CYS A 27 -16.57 1.53 -5.27
CA CYS A 27 -15.98 0.90 -4.09
C CYS A 27 -16.93 -0.17 -3.51
N PHE A 28 -16.40 -1.36 -3.27
CA PHE A 28 -17.15 -2.50 -2.75
C PHE A 28 -16.26 -3.36 -1.85
N LEU A 29 -16.88 -4.08 -0.93
CA LEU A 29 -16.22 -5.07 -0.09
C LEU A 29 -16.28 -6.44 -0.78
N LEU A 30 -15.13 -7.11 -0.86
CA LEU A 30 -15.04 -8.46 -1.42
C LEU A 30 -14.73 -9.47 -0.32
N PHE A 31 -15.59 -10.46 -0.16
CA PHE A 31 -15.29 -11.64 0.64
C PHE A 31 -14.75 -12.74 -0.27
N LYS A 32 -13.45 -13.03 -0.18
CA LYS A 32 -12.78 -14.06 -0.99
C LYS A 32 -11.57 -14.63 -0.25
N ARG A 33 -11.10 -15.79 -0.70
CA ARG A 33 -9.82 -16.35 -0.23
C ARG A 33 -8.67 -15.40 -0.58
N ASP A 34 -7.81 -15.16 0.39
CA ASP A 34 -6.57 -14.40 0.17
C ASP A 34 -5.55 -15.30 -0.55
N PRO A 35 -5.14 -14.98 -1.78
CA PRO A 35 -4.14 -15.77 -2.50
C PRO A 35 -2.74 -15.64 -1.90
N GLN A 36 -2.51 -14.63 -1.06
CA GLN A 36 -1.19 -14.28 -0.53
C GLN A 36 -1.28 -13.90 0.95
N PRO A 37 -1.63 -14.85 1.84
CA PRO A 37 -1.84 -14.56 3.25
C PRO A 37 -0.62 -13.86 3.86
N PHE A 38 -0.89 -12.94 4.77
CA PHE A 38 0.16 -12.28 5.54
C PHE A 38 1.02 -13.30 6.30
N SER A 39 2.34 -13.08 6.36
CA SER A 39 3.28 -13.91 7.10
C SER A 39 4.32 -13.05 7.82
N PHE A 40 4.54 -13.33 9.11
CA PHE A 40 5.61 -12.73 9.91
C PHE A 40 7.00 -13.24 9.52
N ASP A 41 7.09 -14.38 8.83
CA ASP A 41 8.37 -14.94 8.35
C ASP A 41 8.88 -14.21 7.10
N GLN A 42 8.02 -13.40 6.48
CA GLN A 42 8.29 -12.68 5.24
C GLN A 42 8.24 -11.18 5.49
N LEU A 43 9.13 -10.66 6.35
CA LEU A 43 9.26 -9.24 6.64
C LEU A 43 10.60 -8.72 6.14
N TYR A 44 10.58 -7.71 5.28
CA TYR A 44 11.79 -7.00 4.88
C TYR A 44 11.52 -5.48 4.83
N PRO A 45 12.01 -4.70 5.80
CA PRO A 45 11.68 -3.28 5.96
C PRO A 45 12.44 -2.36 5.01
N PHE A 46 12.89 -2.86 3.86
CA PHE A 46 13.60 -2.09 2.85
C PHE A 46 13.24 -2.57 1.44
N ALA A 47 12.67 -1.69 0.63
CA ALA A 47 12.42 -1.94 -0.79
C ALA A 47 13.45 -1.18 -1.61
N ASP A 48 14.48 -1.88 -2.07
CA ASP A 48 15.59 -1.33 -2.83
C ASP A 48 15.33 -1.32 -4.34
N ASP A 49 15.86 -0.29 -5.03
CA ASP A 49 15.83 -0.17 -6.50
C ASP A 49 14.44 -0.35 -7.12
N VAL A 50 13.41 0.09 -6.40
CA VAL A 50 12.04 0.09 -6.88
C VAL A 50 11.80 1.22 -7.87
N LYS A 51 10.83 1.03 -8.75
CA LYS A 51 10.36 2.06 -9.68
C LYS A 51 9.13 2.73 -9.06
N ILE A 52 9.21 4.03 -8.80
CA ILE A 52 8.17 4.79 -8.12
C ILE A 52 7.62 5.86 -9.05
N ALA A 53 6.30 5.91 -9.20
CA ALA A 53 5.57 6.99 -9.86
C ALA A 53 4.75 7.77 -8.83
N GLU A 54 4.84 9.09 -8.86
CA GLU A 54 4.07 9.99 -8.00
C GLU A 54 2.57 10.03 -8.37
N PRO A 55 1.70 10.49 -7.44
CA PRO A 55 0.29 10.74 -7.76
C PRO A 55 0.13 11.61 -9.01
N GLY A 56 -0.80 11.26 -9.90
CA GLY A 56 -0.99 11.95 -11.18
C GLY A 56 0.02 11.61 -12.28
N SER A 57 1.14 10.97 -11.95
CA SER A 57 2.19 10.66 -12.91
C SER A 57 2.10 9.24 -13.48
N LYS A 58 2.50 9.11 -14.75
CA LYS A 58 2.80 7.84 -15.43
C LYS A 58 4.31 7.54 -15.45
N SER A 59 5.13 8.51 -15.11
CA SER A 59 6.59 8.40 -15.19
C SER A 59 7.13 7.77 -13.92
N PHE A 60 8.02 6.80 -14.08
CA PHE A 60 8.65 6.09 -12.98
C PHE A 60 10.12 6.50 -12.84
N SER A 61 10.52 6.84 -11.62
CA SER A 61 11.93 7.02 -11.24
C SER A 61 12.41 5.88 -10.35
N THR A 62 13.70 5.56 -10.40
CA THR A 62 14.30 4.61 -9.44
C THR A 62 14.47 5.29 -8.08
N GLY A 63 14.07 4.59 -7.02
CA GLY A 63 14.25 5.00 -5.64
C GLY A 63 14.21 3.81 -4.68
N HIS A 64 14.18 4.13 -3.39
CA HIS A 64 14.12 3.15 -2.32
C HIS A 64 13.04 3.56 -1.32
N LEU A 65 12.39 2.59 -0.70
CA LEU A 65 11.53 2.81 0.47
C LEU A 65 12.13 2.08 1.66
N LYS A 66 12.16 2.73 2.82
CA LYS A 66 12.64 2.12 4.06
C LYS A 66 11.64 2.37 5.17
N LEU A 67 11.33 1.32 5.92
CA LEU A 67 10.58 1.44 7.16
C LEU A 67 11.58 1.71 8.28
N GLU A 68 11.63 2.96 8.73
CA GLU A 68 12.49 3.44 9.80
C GLU A 68 11.71 3.52 11.11
N THR A 69 12.39 3.19 12.22
CA THR A 69 11.82 3.23 13.59
C THR A 69 10.54 2.41 13.80
N GLY A 70 10.21 1.53 12.85
CA GLY A 70 9.01 0.69 12.89
C GLY A 70 7.69 1.44 12.67
N THR A 71 7.70 2.74 12.36
CA THR A 71 6.47 3.56 12.23
C THR A 71 6.54 4.57 11.09
N THR A 72 7.71 4.79 10.50
CA THR A 72 7.91 5.83 9.47
C THR A 72 8.42 5.20 8.19
N ILE A 73 7.76 5.46 7.07
CA ILE A 73 8.23 5.08 5.73
C ILE A 73 8.96 6.27 5.13
N VAL A 74 10.23 6.09 4.78
CA VAL A 74 11.07 7.10 4.15
C VAL A 74 11.34 6.71 2.71
N HIS A 75 11.10 7.65 1.79
CA HIS A 75 11.37 7.51 0.36
C HIS A 75 12.69 8.21 0.02
N TYR A 76 13.61 7.45 -0.57
CA TYR A 76 14.90 7.93 -1.06
C TYR A 76 14.96 7.87 -2.59
N ASN A 77 15.69 8.78 -3.20
CA ASN A 77 16.08 8.64 -4.60
C ASN A 77 17.16 7.55 -4.77
N LYS A 78 17.53 7.24 -6.02
CA LYS A 78 18.60 6.29 -6.35
C LYS A 78 19.96 6.55 -5.65
N SER A 79 20.25 7.79 -5.27
CA SER A 79 21.48 8.18 -4.57
C SER A 79 21.35 8.16 -3.05
N MET A 80 20.31 7.50 -2.50
CA MET A 80 20.00 7.46 -1.07
C MET A 80 19.77 8.84 -0.44
N LYS A 81 19.41 9.86 -1.24
CA LYS A 81 18.96 11.15 -0.72
C LYS A 81 17.48 11.05 -0.38
N GLN A 82 17.13 11.41 0.86
CA GLN A 82 15.74 11.45 1.31
C GLN A 82 14.95 12.47 0.49
N LEU A 83 13.78 12.03 0.01
CA LEU A 83 12.84 12.84 -0.74
C LEU A 83 11.56 13.12 0.05
N ASN A 84 11.01 12.11 0.72
CA ASN A 84 9.76 12.20 1.47
C ASN A 84 9.78 11.26 2.67
N GLU A 85 8.88 11.51 3.62
CA GLU A 85 8.61 10.64 4.76
C GLU A 85 7.11 10.65 5.10
N TRP A 86 6.60 9.52 5.60
CA TRP A 86 5.20 9.35 5.97
C TRP A 86 5.06 8.40 7.15
N HIS A 87 4.10 8.67 8.04
CA HIS A 87 3.73 7.71 9.08
C HIS A 87 2.99 6.51 8.47
N VAL A 88 3.24 5.30 8.97
CA VAL A 88 2.63 4.06 8.44
C VAL A 88 1.10 4.08 8.52
N ASP A 89 0.53 4.67 9.58
CA ASP A 89 -0.92 4.74 9.78
C ASP A 89 -1.62 5.76 8.85
N ASP A 90 -0.87 6.68 8.26
CA ASP A 90 -1.42 7.63 7.27
C ASP A 90 -1.52 7.03 5.88
N ILE A 91 -1.04 5.79 5.67
CA ILE A 91 -0.93 5.16 4.37
C ILE A 91 -1.92 4.00 4.22
N LEU A 92 -2.68 4.01 3.12
CA LEU A 92 -3.41 2.84 2.64
C LEU A 92 -2.65 2.19 1.49
N TRP A 93 -2.24 0.94 1.70
CA TRP A 93 -1.60 0.11 0.68
C TRP A 93 -2.65 -0.71 -0.08
N PHE A 94 -2.57 -0.66 -1.41
CA PHE A 94 -3.36 -1.43 -2.34
C PHE A 94 -2.45 -2.30 -3.20
N LEU A 95 -2.92 -3.50 -3.49
CA LEU A 95 -2.35 -4.35 -4.53
C LEU A 95 -2.64 -3.72 -5.89
N ASP A 96 -1.67 -3.92 -6.77
CA ASP A 96 -1.68 -3.55 -8.19
C ASP A 96 -1.61 -2.04 -8.42
N ASN A 97 -1.85 -1.65 -9.68
CA ASN A 97 -1.84 -0.28 -10.16
C ASN A 97 -3.11 0.01 -10.98
N GLU A 98 -3.36 1.27 -11.28
CA GLU A 98 -4.43 1.66 -12.20
C GLU A 98 -4.06 1.25 -13.64
N THR A 99 -5.02 0.72 -14.41
CA THR A 99 -4.82 0.11 -15.75
C THR A 99 -4.05 1.02 -16.72
N GLY A 100 -4.20 2.34 -16.61
CA GLY A 100 -3.56 3.30 -17.50
C GLY A 100 -2.10 3.65 -17.18
N ARG A 101 -1.52 3.12 -16.09
CA ARG A 101 -0.24 3.58 -15.55
C ARG A 101 0.98 2.86 -16.14
N LYS A 102 0.81 1.65 -16.66
CA LYS A 102 1.83 0.84 -17.37
C LYS A 102 3.20 0.79 -16.64
N PRO A 103 3.25 0.28 -15.40
CA PRO A 103 4.51 0.09 -14.69
C PRO A 103 5.45 -0.86 -15.43
N PRO A 104 6.76 -0.78 -15.16
CA PRO A 104 7.78 -1.60 -15.83
C PRO A 104 7.74 -3.09 -15.43
N THR A 105 7.08 -3.43 -14.32
CA THR A 105 6.90 -4.80 -13.85
C THR A 105 5.45 -5.01 -13.40
N ALA A 106 5.02 -6.27 -13.31
CA ALA A 106 3.68 -6.63 -12.83
C ALA A 106 3.56 -6.63 -11.29
N TYR A 107 4.68 -6.62 -10.58
CA TYR A 107 4.71 -6.70 -9.12
C TYR A 107 4.55 -5.29 -8.55
N THR A 108 3.31 -4.80 -8.47
CA THR A 108 3.04 -3.42 -8.07
C THR A 108 2.23 -3.32 -6.79
N LEU A 109 2.49 -2.23 -6.07
CA LEU A 109 1.65 -1.71 -5.00
C LEU A 109 1.33 -0.25 -5.29
N THR A 110 0.10 0.15 -4.98
CA THR A 110 -0.29 1.55 -4.98
C THR A 110 -0.59 1.98 -3.56
N PHE A 111 -0.01 3.09 -3.11
CA PHE A 111 -0.33 3.63 -1.79
C PHE A 111 -0.89 5.05 -1.85
N VAL A 112 -1.87 5.31 -1.00
CA VAL A 112 -2.56 6.60 -0.88
C VAL A 112 -2.38 7.14 0.53
N LEU A 113 -2.12 8.44 0.63
CA LEU A 113 -2.07 9.15 1.91
C LEU A 113 -3.50 9.47 2.35
N ALA A 114 -3.99 8.82 3.40
CA ALA A 114 -5.33 8.96 3.94
C ALA A 114 -5.47 10.25 4.76
N LYS A 115 -5.34 11.41 4.10
CA LYS A 115 -5.51 12.72 4.72
C LYS A 115 -6.99 13.10 4.82
N LYS A 116 -7.35 13.88 5.84
CA LYS A 116 -8.66 14.56 5.90
C LYS A 116 -8.84 15.41 4.63
N ASN A 117 -10.03 15.34 4.02
CA ASN A 117 -10.40 16.05 2.78
C ASN A 117 -9.64 15.59 1.51
N PHE A 118 -9.10 14.37 1.48
CA PHE A 118 -8.60 13.78 0.24
C PHE A 118 -9.73 13.67 -0.79
N LYS A 119 -9.48 14.10 -2.03
CA LYS A 119 -10.42 13.99 -3.15
C LYS A 119 -9.75 13.28 -4.32
N PHE A 120 -10.44 12.33 -4.93
CA PHE A 120 -9.99 11.65 -6.15
C PHE A 120 -10.05 12.60 -7.35
N LYS A 121 -9.01 13.42 -7.54
CA LYS A 121 -8.95 14.39 -8.66
C LYS A 121 -8.21 13.87 -9.89
N SER A 122 -7.49 12.77 -9.77
CA SER A 122 -6.56 12.26 -10.77
C SER A 122 -6.89 10.81 -11.13
N LYS A 123 -6.66 10.45 -12.40
CA LYS A 123 -6.70 9.06 -12.89
C LYS A 123 -5.71 8.14 -12.16
N PHE A 124 -4.67 8.72 -11.58
CA PHE A 124 -3.61 8.04 -10.84
C PHE A 124 -3.56 8.59 -9.41
N ILE A 125 -4.12 7.83 -8.48
CA ILE A 125 -4.66 8.38 -7.21
C ILE A 125 -3.59 8.54 -6.13
N GLY A 126 -2.56 7.70 -6.20
CA GLY A 126 -1.53 7.57 -5.18
C GLY A 126 -0.17 7.29 -5.81
N TYR A 127 0.82 7.01 -4.97
CA TYR A 127 2.13 6.56 -5.44
C TYR A 127 2.02 5.12 -5.95
N CYS A 128 2.60 4.81 -7.11
CA CYS A 128 2.72 3.45 -7.60
C CYS A 128 4.17 3.00 -7.48
N VAL A 129 4.38 1.87 -6.80
CA VAL A 129 5.68 1.26 -6.57
C VAL A 129 5.71 -0.06 -7.34
N ALA A 130 6.67 -0.21 -8.23
CA ALA A 130 6.89 -1.42 -9.02
C ALA A 130 8.20 -2.09 -8.59
N PHE A 131 8.09 -3.34 -8.17
CA PHE A 131 9.16 -4.17 -7.62
C PHE A 131 9.75 -5.06 -8.72
N ARG A 132 11.04 -5.38 -8.63
CA ARG A 132 11.69 -6.31 -9.57
C ARG A 132 11.21 -7.75 -9.42
N GLU A 133 10.77 -8.13 -8.22
CA GLU A 133 10.33 -9.47 -7.87
C GLU A 133 9.10 -9.42 -6.98
N ASP A 134 8.22 -10.42 -7.12
CA ASP A 134 7.07 -10.56 -6.24
C ASP A 134 7.48 -10.79 -4.78
N SER A 135 8.56 -11.55 -4.56
CA SER A 135 9.07 -11.83 -3.21
C SER A 135 9.40 -10.57 -2.43
N LEU A 136 9.91 -9.53 -3.10
CA LEU A 136 10.24 -8.24 -2.49
C LEU A 136 8.98 -7.42 -2.21
N ARG A 137 8.04 -7.43 -3.16
CA ARG A 137 6.72 -6.80 -2.98
C ARG A 137 6.02 -7.33 -1.73
N ILE A 138 5.98 -8.65 -1.57
CA ILE A 138 5.36 -9.33 -0.42
C ILE A 138 6.04 -8.93 0.87
N ARG A 139 7.37 -9.09 0.92
CA ARG A 139 8.15 -8.86 2.15
C ARG A 139 8.07 -7.41 2.61
N TRP A 140 8.09 -6.47 1.67
CA TRP A 140 7.84 -5.06 1.94
C TRP A 140 6.43 -4.83 2.47
N LEU A 141 5.40 -5.32 1.78
CA LEU A 141 4.01 -5.12 2.17
C LEU A 141 3.73 -5.67 3.57
N ASN A 142 4.23 -6.87 3.89
CA ASN A 142 4.08 -7.44 5.22
C ASN A 142 4.78 -6.58 6.28
N ALA A 143 5.99 -6.06 6.01
CA ALA A 143 6.73 -5.22 6.96
C ALA A 143 6.00 -3.90 7.28
N VAL A 144 5.41 -3.26 6.27
CA VAL A 144 4.65 -2.02 6.49
C VAL A 144 3.31 -2.30 7.17
N LEU A 145 2.61 -3.38 6.79
CA LEU A 145 1.35 -3.75 7.43
C LEU A 145 1.55 -4.15 8.90
N SER A 146 2.60 -4.90 9.24
CA SER A 146 2.87 -5.30 10.63
C SER A 146 3.12 -4.11 11.56
N SER A 147 3.37 -2.94 10.99
CA SER A 147 3.68 -1.70 11.69
C SER A 147 2.46 -0.79 11.88
N GLN A 148 1.33 -1.10 11.24
CA GLN A 148 0.10 -0.31 11.34
C GLN A 148 -0.72 -0.68 12.57
N VAL A 149 -1.27 0.32 13.27
CA VAL A 149 -2.05 0.15 14.49
C VAL A 149 -3.34 -0.65 14.27
N ASP A 150 -4.00 -0.43 13.13
CA ASP A 150 -5.25 -1.08 12.76
C ASP A 150 -5.04 -2.46 12.12
N PHE A 151 -3.79 -2.82 11.83
CA PHE A 151 -3.45 -4.13 11.31
C PHE A 151 -3.29 -5.11 12.48
N GLN A 152 -4.10 -6.14 12.45
CA GLN A 152 -3.91 -7.32 13.28
C GLN A 152 -3.87 -8.50 12.33
N ALA A 153 -2.76 -9.24 12.33
CA ALA A 153 -2.68 -10.50 11.60
C ALA A 153 -3.79 -11.42 12.12
N SER A 154 -4.54 -12.06 11.21
CA SER A 154 -5.53 -13.05 11.63
C SER A 154 -4.82 -14.14 12.42
N PRO A 155 -5.26 -14.46 13.65
CA PRO A 155 -4.72 -15.59 14.39
C PRO A 155 -5.16 -16.88 13.69
N ALA A 156 -4.30 -17.40 12.80
CA ALA A 156 -4.50 -18.66 12.05
C ALA A 156 -5.84 -18.68 11.24
N PRO A 157 -6.10 -19.71 10.42
CA PRO A 157 -7.40 -19.82 9.78
C PRO A 157 -8.44 -20.12 10.88
N LEU A 158 -9.50 -19.31 10.95
CA LEU A 158 -10.73 -19.76 11.59
C LEU A 158 -11.08 -21.11 10.95
N LEU A 159 -11.16 -22.16 11.78
CA LEU A 159 -11.61 -23.49 11.40
C LEU A 159 -12.73 -23.39 10.36
N GLN A 160 -12.45 -23.85 9.14
CA GLN A 160 -13.50 -24.10 8.16
C GLN A 160 -14.26 -25.33 8.67
N ILE A 161 -15.51 -25.12 9.10
CA ILE A 161 -16.47 -26.19 9.37
C ILE A 161 -17.03 -26.69 8.04
#